data_AF-A0A937SLQ3-F1
#
_entry.id   AF-A0A937SLQ3-F1
#
_cell.length_a   1.000
_cell.length_b   1.000
_cell.length_c   1.000
_cell.angle_alpha   90.00
_cell.angle_beta   90.00
_cell.angle_gamma   90.00
#
_symmetry.space_group_name_H-M   'P 1'
#
loop_
_entity.id
_entity.type
_entity.pdbx_description
1 polymer ?
#
loop_
_entity_poly.entity_id
_entity_poly.type
_entity_poly.pdbx_seq_one_letter_code
_entity_poly.pdbx_strand_id
1 'polypeptide(L)'
;MSGSRPHTEQQLKALRDLLRHAYDPMRSLTARIIQELNLGQAGFLAAYGTPAALTGSGYLATLDPPLISAQTAARLASWAKEPGKRAVVFTNRPSMMPRGAGGTPEAEIGLERIGLSSLPFISMGHLDWLAAERSLEGQSLLKPSPVHVLAALRRAAGGGQVESLEAAARLALDLVDDGGWTVLHGAHATVFEDSFRGLKSARAAQTALQGIGVQITLDLRGVMTLPAKARALEEAGGTVYPDFLGAAQGVVDGIG
;
A
#
# COMPACT_ATOMS: atom_id res chain seq x y z
N MET A 1 15.30 -17.05 -43.56
CA MET A 1 15.79 -17.90 -42.45
C MET A 1 16.59 -17.00 -41.51
N SER A 2 16.01 -16.59 -40.38
CA SER A 2 16.71 -15.77 -39.38
C SER A 2 17.38 -16.70 -38.38
N GLY A 3 18.68 -16.92 -38.52
CA GLY A 3 19.48 -17.69 -37.57
C GLY A 3 19.94 -16.78 -36.43
N SER A 4 19.24 -16.79 -35.30
CA SER A 4 19.77 -16.18 -34.08
C SER A 4 21.00 -16.98 -33.64
N ARG A 5 22.16 -16.32 -33.52
CA ARG A 5 23.33 -16.94 -32.90
C ARG A 5 22.96 -17.33 -31.45
N PRO A 6 23.25 -18.56 -30.99
CA PRO A 6 22.98 -18.95 -29.62
C PRO A 6 23.82 -18.11 -28.65
N HIS A 7 23.21 -17.69 -27.54
CA HIS A 7 23.89 -16.96 -26.47
C HIS A 7 24.96 -17.84 -25.81
N THR A 8 26.08 -17.24 -25.43
CA THR A 8 27.12 -17.94 -24.65
C THR A 8 26.64 -18.18 -23.22
N GLU A 9 27.21 -19.17 -22.53
CA GLU A 9 26.90 -19.42 -21.10
C GLU A 9 27.17 -18.19 -20.23
N GLN A 10 28.21 -17.43 -20.55
CA GLN A 10 28.53 -16.19 -19.86
C GLN A 10 27.46 -15.11 -20.07
N GLN A 11 26.94 -14.97 -21.30
CA GLN A 11 25.83 -14.06 -21.60
C GLN A 11 24.55 -14.48 -20.88
N LEU A 12 24.23 -15.78 -20.87
CA LEU A 12 23.07 -16.31 -20.15
C LEU A 12 23.20 -16.12 -18.64
N LYS A 13 24.40 -16.30 -18.08
CA LYS A 13 24.67 -16.05 -16.66
C LYS A 13 24.49 -14.58 -16.31
N ALA A 14 25.08 -13.66 -17.10
CA ALA A 14 24.95 -12.23 -16.89
C ALA A 14 23.49 -11.75 -17.00
N LEU A 15 22.74 -12.26 -17.98
CA LEU A 15 21.32 -11.95 -18.12
C LEU A 15 20.50 -12.45 -16.94
N ARG A 16 20.72 -13.70 -16.49
CA ARG A 16 20.04 -14.25 -15.31
C ARG A 16 20.35 -13.44 -14.05
N ASP A 17 21.59 -13.01 -13.90
CA ASP A 17 22.00 -12.22 -12.74
C ASP A 17 21.34 -10.83 -12.73
N LEU A 18 21.34 -10.16 -13.89
CA LEU A 18 20.65 -8.88 -14.09
C LEU A 18 19.16 -8.99 -13.81
N LEU A 19 18.50 -10.02 -14.32
CA LEU A 19 17.06 -10.23 -14.11
C LEU A 19 16.74 -10.62 -12.66
N ARG A 20 17.55 -11.48 -12.05
CA ARG A 20 17.35 -11.95 -10.66
C ARG A 20 17.52 -10.82 -9.64
N HIS A 21 18.44 -9.90 -9.91
CA HIS A 21 18.78 -8.80 -9.00
C HIS A 21 18.29 -7.45 -9.48
N ALA A 22 17.35 -7.41 -10.44
CA ALA A 22 16.86 -6.19 -11.07
C ALA A 22 16.36 -5.14 -10.05
N TYR A 23 15.79 -5.60 -8.93
CA TYR A 23 15.23 -4.78 -7.86
C TYR A 23 16.14 -4.60 -6.65
N ASP A 24 17.35 -5.18 -6.64
CA ASP A 24 18.31 -5.05 -5.53
C ASP A 24 19.22 -3.83 -5.80
N PRO A 25 19.09 -2.72 -5.04
CA PRO A 25 19.88 -1.50 -5.25
C PRO A 25 21.38 -1.67 -4.98
N MET A 26 21.79 -2.77 -4.34
CA MET A 26 23.19 -3.09 -4.10
C MET A 26 23.80 -3.91 -5.23
N ARG A 27 22.97 -4.49 -6.11
CA ARG A 27 23.41 -5.35 -7.23
C ARG A 27 22.99 -4.84 -8.61
N SER A 28 21.99 -3.96 -8.68
CA SER A 28 21.45 -3.37 -9.91
C SER A 28 21.71 -1.87 -9.92
N LEU A 29 22.52 -1.40 -10.87
CA LEU A 29 22.79 0.03 -11.07
C LEU A 29 21.50 0.82 -11.32
N THR A 30 20.55 0.25 -12.07
CA THR A 30 19.25 0.89 -12.34
C THR A 30 18.44 1.05 -11.06
N ALA A 31 18.31 -0.01 -10.26
CA ALA A 31 17.60 0.07 -8.97
C ALA A 31 18.29 1.06 -8.03
N ARG A 32 19.63 1.06 -8.02
CA ARG A 32 20.42 2.02 -7.23
C ARG A 32 20.12 3.46 -7.61
N ILE A 33 20.21 3.80 -8.89
CA ILE A 33 19.95 5.17 -9.36
C ILE A 33 18.53 5.60 -8.99
N ILE A 34 17.53 4.74 -9.20
CA ILE A 34 16.13 5.04 -8.85
C ILE A 34 16.01 5.34 -7.34
N GLN A 35 16.63 4.51 -6.49
CA GLN A 35 16.55 4.66 -5.04
C GLN A 35 17.33 5.89 -4.54
N GLU A 36 18.51 6.17 -5.10
CA GLU A 36 19.27 7.39 -4.77
C GLU A 36 18.51 8.66 -5.18
N LEU A 37 17.81 8.67 -6.33
CA LEU A 37 16.97 9.79 -6.74
C LEU A 37 15.72 9.94 -5.86
N ASN A 38 15.04 8.83 -5.56
CA ASN A 38 13.82 8.85 -4.76
C ASN A 38 14.07 9.31 -3.32
N LEU A 39 15.09 8.75 -2.68
CA LEU A 39 15.39 8.97 -1.25
C LEU A 39 16.37 10.12 -1.01
N GLY A 40 17.16 10.48 -2.02
CA GLY A 40 18.27 11.42 -1.87
C GLY A 40 19.43 10.82 -1.08
N GLN A 41 20.48 11.61 -0.90
CA GLN A 41 21.73 11.14 -0.27
C GLN A 41 21.51 10.64 1.16
N ALA A 42 20.80 11.42 1.98
CA ALA A 42 20.58 11.10 3.40
C ALA A 42 19.63 9.90 3.55
N GLY A 43 18.53 9.85 2.78
CA GLY A 43 17.56 8.77 2.84
C GLY A 43 18.15 7.44 2.35
N PHE A 44 18.96 7.47 1.30
CA PHE A 44 19.64 6.27 0.81
C PHE A 44 20.63 5.72 1.84
N LEU A 45 21.46 6.58 2.45
CA LEU A 45 22.38 6.15 3.51
C LEU A 45 21.63 5.54 4.70
N ALA A 46 20.52 6.14 5.12
CA ALA A 46 19.71 5.63 6.22
C ALA A 46 19.08 4.26 5.89
N ALA A 47 18.61 4.06 4.67
CA ALA A 47 17.93 2.82 4.26
C ALA A 47 18.91 1.65 3.99
N TYR A 48 20.07 1.92 3.37
CA TYR A 48 20.98 0.88 2.90
C TYR A 48 22.33 0.81 3.64
N GLY A 49 22.59 1.74 4.57
CA GLY A 49 23.86 1.81 5.30
C GLY A 49 25.08 2.11 4.42
N THR A 50 24.87 2.50 3.17
CA THR A 50 25.92 2.79 2.19
C THR A 50 25.74 4.21 1.65
N PRO A 51 26.82 5.00 1.46
CA PRO A 51 26.71 6.32 0.85
C PRO A 51 26.09 6.25 -0.54
N ALA A 52 25.22 7.21 -0.86
CA ALA A 52 24.76 7.44 -2.23
C ALA A 52 25.92 7.93 -3.09
N ALA A 53 25.92 7.56 -4.37
CA ALA A 53 26.83 8.12 -5.37
C ALA A 53 26.35 9.49 -5.87
N LEU A 54 25.03 9.69 -5.91
CA LEU A 54 24.38 10.94 -6.25
C LEU A 54 24.18 11.83 -5.03
N THR A 55 24.43 13.13 -5.20
CA THR A 55 24.21 14.16 -4.17
C THR A 55 22.89 14.88 -4.43
N GLY A 56 22.10 15.15 -3.39
CA GLY A 56 20.87 15.94 -3.50
C GLY A 56 19.77 15.49 -2.54
N SER A 57 18.68 16.26 -2.54
CA SER A 57 17.44 15.90 -1.85
C SER A 57 16.67 14.83 -2.61
N GLY A 58 15.94 13.98 -1.88
CA GLY A 58 15.10 12.96 -2.48
C GLY A 58 13.90 13.53 -3.21
N TYR A 59 13.61 12.99 -4.39
CA TYR A 59 12.49 13.41 -5.22
C TYR A 59 11.14 13.12 -4.56
N LEU A 60 11.01 12.04 -3.78
CA LEU A 60 9.76 11.76 -3.06
C LEU A 60 9.43 12.86 -2.04
N ALA A 61 10.44 13.40 -1.36
CA ALA A 61 10.23 14.44 -0.36
C ALA A 61 10.01 15.84 -0.97
N THR A 62 10.54 16.08 -2.18
CA THR A 62 10.65 17.45 -2.74
C THR A 62 9.87 17.67 -4.02
N LEU A 63 9.69 16.65 -4.85
CA LEU A 63 9.10 16.74 -6.18
C LEU A 63 7.80 15.93 -6.36
N ASP A 64 7.44 15.02 -5.44
CA ASP A 64 6.15 14.31 -5.47
C ASP A 64 5.03 15.29 -5.06
N PRO A 65 4.18 15.76 -5.98
CA PRO A 65 3.18 16.78 -5.68
C PRO A 65 2.00 16.16 -4.91
N PRO A 66 1.58 16.75 -3.79
CA PRO A 66 0.41 16.26 -3.07
C PRO A 66 -0.87 16.46 -3.90
N LEU A 67 -1.72 15.43 -3.96
CA LEU A 67 -3.02 15.49 -4.64
C LEU A 67 -4.13 16.09 -3.78
N ILE A 68 -3.86 16.34 -2.49
CA ILE A 68 -4.77 16.97 -1.55
C ILE A 68 -4.09 18.16 -0.89
N SER A 69 -4.88 19.16 -0.51
CA SER A 69 -4.36 20.32 0.23
C SER A 69 -3.98 19.94 1.66
N ALA A 70 -3.11 20.74 2.29
CA ALA A 70 -2.80 20.59 3.72
C ALA A 70 -4.04 20.76 4.61
N GLN A 71 -5.00 21.59 4.21
CA GLN A 71 -6.27 21.77 4.91
C GLN A 71 -7.12 20.49 4.86
N THR A 72 -7.22 19.87 3.68
CA THR A 72 -7.93 18.59 3.49
C THR A 72 -7.30 17.49 4.33
N ALA A 73 -5.97 17.40 4.34
CA ALA A 73 -5.24 16.42 5.14
C ALA A 73 -5.46 16.64 6.65
N ALA A 74 -5.34 17.89 7.13
CA ALA A 74 -5.60 18.23 8.52
C ALA A 74 -7.03 17.89 8.94
N ARG A 75 -8.01 18.14 8.05
CA ARG A 75 -9.40 17.79 8.30
C ARG A 75 -9.61 16.29 8.41
N LEU A 76 -9.04 15.50 7.49
CA LEU A 76 -9.10 14.03 7.56
C LEU A 76 -8.45 13.50 8.84
N ALA A 77 -7.28 14.02 9.22
CA ALA A 77 -6.58 13.62 10.44
C ALA A 77 -7.36 13.98 11.72
N SER A 78 -8.07 15.11 11.74
CA SER A 78 -8.98 15.47 12.84
C SER A 78 -10.21 14.55 12.89
N TRP A 79 -10.86 14.33 11.74
CA TRP A 79 -12.03 13.47 11.62
C TRP A 79 -11.74 12.05 12.11
N ALA A 80 -10.56 11.51 11.79
CA ALA A 80 -10.14 10.18 12.22
C ALA A 80 -9.96 10.01 13.74
N LYS A 81 -9.90 11.12 14.50
CA LYS A 81 -9.79 11.12 15.97
C LYS A 81 -11.12 11.24 16.68
N GLU A 82 -12.19 11.57 15.96
CA GLU A 82 -13.53 11.69 16.54
C GLU A 82 -14.06 10.32 17.02
N PRO A 83 -14.89 10.27 18.07
CA PRO A 83 -15.50 9.02 18.53
C PRO A 83 -16.25 8.30 17.41
N GLY A 84 -16.00 6.99 17.26
CA GLY A 84 -16.61 6.16 16.22
C GLY A 84 -16.04 6.31 14.81
N LYS A 85 -15.11 7.25 14.58
CA LYS A 85 -14.46 7.49 13.29
C LYS A 85 -13.01 7.02 13.31
N ARG A 86 -12.56 6.37 12.26
CA ARG A 86 -11.20 5.85 12.12
C ARG A 86 -10.75 5.98 10.67
N ALA A 87 -9.46 6.22 10.46
CA ALA A 87 -8.86 6.23 9.14
C ALA A 87 -7.55 5.44 9.16
N VAL A 88 -7.25 4.79 8.04
CA VAL A 88 -6.03 4.04 7.80
C VAL A 88 -5.67 4.19 6.33
N VAL A 89 -4.38 4.31 6.03
CA VAL A 89 -3.90 4.31 4.64
C VAL A 89 -3.45 2.90 4.26
N PHE A 90 -3.80 2.43 3.07
CA PHE A 90 -3.25 1.17 2.57
C PHE A 90 -2.71 1.32 1.14
N THR A 91 -1.43 1.02 0.94
CA THR A 91 -0.70 1.41 -0.29
C THR A 91 0.27 0.34 -0.77
N ASN A 92 0.50 0.25 -2.08
CA ASN A 92 1.56 -0.60 -2.63
C ASN A 92 2.93 0.11 -2.65
N ARG A 93 3.01 1.36 -2.15
CA ARG A 93 4.32 2.01 -1.99
C ARG A 93 5.19 1.16 -1.03
N PRO A 94 6.49 1.01 -1.34
CA PRO A 94 7.45 0.45 -0.39
C PRO A 94 7.39 1.17 0.96
N SER A 95 7.74 0.47 2.02
CA SER A 95 7.89 1.05 3.35
C SER A 95 9.01 0.35 4.09
N MET A 96 9.34 0.87 5.28
CA MET A 96 10.07 0.07 6.24
C MET A 96 9.23 -1.17 6.62
N MET A 97 9.92 -2.28 6.81
CA MET A 97 9.34 -3.51 7.31
C MET A 97 9.17 -3.41 8.83
N PRO A 98 8.17 -4.11 9.40
CA PRO A 98 8.03 -4.21 10.84
C PRO A 98 9.32 -4.70 11.52
N ARG A 99 9.53 -4.28 12.77
CA ARG A 99 10.69 -4.69 13.59
C ARG A 99 12.06 -4.35 12.97
N GLY A 100 12.13 -3.43 12.02
CA GLY A 100 13.38 -3.00 11.39
C GLY A 100 13.98 -4.04 10.44
N ALA A 101 13.16 -4.95 9.88
CA ALA A 101 13.61 -6.02 8.98
C ALA A 101 14.09 -5.53 7.59
N GLY A 102 14.27 -4.22 7.39
CA GLY A 102 14.68 -3.59 6.14
C GLY A 102 13.56 -2.79 5.49
N GLY A 103 13.67 -2.56 4.18
CA GLY A 103 12.71 -1.78 3.39
C GLY A 103 13.15 -0.35 3.12
N THR A 104 12.32 0.37 2.36
CA THR A 104 12.58 1.76 1.95
C THR A 104 11.40 2.63 2.37
N PRO A 105 11.64 3.80 3.00
CA PRO A 105 10.58 4.56 3.68
C PRO A 105 9.71 5.38 2.71
N GLU A 106 9.36 4.85 1.53
CA GLU A 106 8.65 5.62 0.49
C GLU A 106 7.20 5.97 0.89
N ALA A 107 6.50 5.04 1.56
CA ALA A 107 5.16 5.28 2.08
C ALA A 107 5.17 6.30 3.22
N GLU A 108 6.15 6.22 4.12
CA GLU A 108 6.36 7.12 5.24
C GLU A 108 6.63 8.54 4.75
N ILE A 109 7.57 8.71 3.81
CA ILE A 109 7.87 10.00 3.17
C ILE A 109 6.62 10.55 2.49
N GLY A 110 5.86 9.72 1.78
CA GLY A 110 4.61 10.14 1.14
C GLY A 110 3.56 10.64 2.14
N LEU A 111 3.37 9.93 3.26
CA LEU A 111 2.44 10.31 4.33
C LEU A 111 2.86 11.60 5.03
N GLU A 112 4.16 11.76 5.30
CA GLU A 112 4.71 12.99 5.85
C GLU A 112 4.46 14.17 4.89
N ARG A 113 4.74 13.97 3.60
CA ARG A 113 4.60 15.00 2.57
C ARG A 113 3.16 15.53 2.45
N ILE A 114 2.16 14.65 2.60
CA ILE A 114 0.75 15.02 2.55
C ILE A 114 0.17 15.40 3.93
N GLY A 115 0.97 15.43 4.99
CA GLY A 115 0.51 15.80 6.34
C GLY A 115 -0.36 14.75 7.03
N LEU A 116 -0.26 13.47 6.64
CA LEU A 116 -1.02 12.35 7.18
C LEU A 116 -0.15 11.33 7.94
N SER A 117 1.07 11.70 8.34
CA SER A 117 1.99 10.82 9.10
C SER A 117 1.43 10.32 10.44
N SER A 118 0.41 11.00 10.99
CA SER A 118 -0.28 10.55 12.21
C SER A 118 -1.30 9.44 11.99
N LEU A 119 -1.71 9.17 10.74
CA LEU A 119 -2.62 8.08 10.44
C LEU A 119 -1.86 6.74 10.42
N PRO A 120 -2.47 5.65 10.94
CA PRO A 120 -1.90 4.33 10.75
C PRO A 120 -1.93 3.96 9.26
N PHE A 121 -1.02 3.08 8.84
CA PHE A 121 -1.00 2.59 7.46
C PHE A 121 -0.53 1.14 7.34
N ILE A 122 -0.93 0.51 6.23
CA ILE A 122 -0.46 -0.80 5.77
C ILE A 122 0.10 -0.67 4.35
N SER A 123 1.37 -0.98 4.16
CA SER A 123 2.12 -0.77 2.91
C SER A 123 2.70 -2.07 2.36
N MET A 124 3.35 -2.01 1.20
CA MET A 124 4.02 -3.17 0.60
C MET A 124 5.09 -3.77 1.52
N GLY A 125 5.92 -2.96 2.18
CA GLY A 125 6.96 -3.47 3.09
C GLY A 125 6.38 -4.31 4.24
N HIS A 126 5.21 -3.93 4.77
CA HIS A 126 4.51 -4.72 5.79
C HIS A 126 4.02 -6.08 5.26
N LEU A 127 3.55 -6.12 4.01
CA LEU A 127 3.07 -7.33 3.38
C LEU A 127 4.20 -8.24 2.91
N ASP A 128 5.31 -7.68 2.45
CA ASP A 128 6.52 -8.45 2.10
C ASP A 128 7.15 -9.07 3.35
N TRP A 129 7.16 -8.36 4.48
CA TRP A 129 7.54 -8.94 5.77
C TRP A 129 6.63 -10.13 6.12
N LEU A 130 5.31 -9.95 6.07
CA LEU A 130 4.35 -11.01 6.37
C LEU A 130 4.49 -12.21 5.43
N ALA A 131 4.75 -11.97 4.14
CA ALA A 131 5.00 -13.02 3.17
C ALA A 131 6.26 -13.81 3.53
N ALA A 132 7.35 -13.13 3.90
CA ALA A 132 8.59 -13.76 4.33
C ALA A 132 8.40 -14.63 5.59
N GLU A 133 7.74 -14.09 6.63
CA GLU A 133 7.43 -14.85 7.87
C GLU A 133 6.60 -16.12 7.59
N ARG A 134 5.77 -16.08 6.54
CA ARG A 134 4.92 -17.21 6.12
C ARG A 134 5.51 -18.05 4.99
N SER A 135 6.76 -17.82 4.60
CA SER A 135 7.41 -18.52 3.48
C SER A 135 6.62 -18.46 2.17
N LEU A 136 5.95 -17.33 1.93
CA LEU A 136 5.19 -17.05 0.71
C LEU A 136 6.04 -16.28 -0.30
N GLU A 137 5.61 -16.29 -1.56
CA GLU A 137 6.23 -15.49 -2.61
C GLU A 137 6.08 -13.99 -2.31
N GLY A 138 7.13 -13.20 -2.58
CA GLY A 138 7.10 -11.75 -2.44
C GLY A 138 5.96 -11.14 -3.24
N GLN A 139 5.36 -10.07 -2.71
CA GLN A 139 4.22 -9.38 -3.32
C GLN A 139 2.95 -10.22 -3.55
N SER A 140 2.91 -11.51 -3.19
CA SER A 140 1.71 -12.37 -3.32
C SER A 140 0.52 -11.87 -2.50
N LEU A 141 0.80 -11.11 -1.43
CA LEU A 141 -0.19 -10.53 -0.53
C LEU A 141 -0.64 -9.12 -0.94
N LEU A 142 -0.12 -8.57 -2.04
CA LEU A 142 -0.60 -7.29 -2.58
C LEU A 142 -2.01 -7.44 -3.16
N LYS A 143 -2.69 -6.29 -3.32
CA LYS A 143 -3.96 -6.15 -4.04
C LYS A 143 -3.89 -6.97 -5.35
N PRO A 144 -4.88 -7.82 -5.70
CA PRO A 144 -6.22 -7.89 -5.14
C PRO A 144 -6.38 -8.84 -3.94
N SER A 145 -5.30 -9.34 -3.33
CA SER A 145 -5.40 -10.14 -2.10
C SER A 145 -6.20 -9.40 -1.03
N PRO A 146 -7.11 -10.06 -0.30
CA PRO A 146 -7.88 -9.42 0.78
C PRO A 146 -6.99 -9.06 1.99
N VAL A 147 -5.81 -9.67 2.13
CA VAL A 147 -4.93 -9.49 3.29
C VAL A 147 -4.59 -8.02 3.52
N HIS A 148 -4.34 -7.26 2.45
CA HIS A 148 -4.00 -5.83 2.54
C HIS A 148 -5.11 -5.01 3.21
N VAL A 149 -6.36 -5.16 2.73
CA VAL A 149 -7.50 -4.41 3.27
C VAL A 149 -7.95 -4.97 4.62
N LEU A 150 -7.90 -6.29 4.84
CA LEU A 150 -8.17 -6.87 6.16
C LEU A 150 -7.21 -6.35 7.22
N ALA A 151 -5.90 -6.29 6.91
CA ALA A 151 -4.91 -5.73 7.82
C ALA A 151 -5.18 -4.24 8.07
N ALA A 152 -5.58 -3.49 7.05
CA ALA A 152 -5.95 -2.08 7.20
C ALA A 152 -7.18 -1.90 8.11
N LEU A 153 -8.25 -2.67 7.89
CA LEU A 153 -9.46 -2.64 8.72
C LEU A 153 -9.17 -3.00 10.17
N ARG A 154 -8.37 -4.05 10.40
CA ARG A 154 -7.95 -4.47 11.74
C ARG A 154 -7.11 -3.38 12.42
N ARG A 155 -6.23 -2.74 11.67
CA ARG A 155 -5.42 -1.61 12.14
C ARG A 155 -6.28 -0.38 12.45
N ALA A 156 -7.29 -0.08 11.64
CA ALA A 156 -8.25 1.01 11.89
C ALA A 156 -9.09 0.75 13.15
N ALA A 157 -9.42 -0.51 13.44
CA ALA A 157 -10.09 -0.93 14.67
C ALA A 157 -9.20 -0.87 15.93
N GLY A 158 -7.94 -0.45 15.80
CA GLY A 158 -7.01 -0.24 16.92
C GLY A 158 -6.03 -1.38 17.17
N GLY A 159 -6.01 -2.42 16.33
CA GLY A 159 -5.02 -3.50 16.44
C GLY A 159 -3.58 -3.02 16.20
N GLY A 160 -2.59 -3.69 16.80
CA GLY A 160 -1.17 -3.46 16.49
C GLY A 160 -0.85 -3.74 15.02
N GLN A 161 0.24 -3.18 14.49
CA GLN A 161 0.60 -3.37 13.07
C GLN A 161 0.83 -4.85 12.73
N VAL A 162 1.70 -5.53 13.49
CA VAL A 162 2.02 -6.95 13.30
C VAL A 162 0.81 -7.84 13.55
N GLU A 163 0.11 -7.62 14.66
CA GLU A 163 -1.11 -8.36 15.00
C GLU A 163 -2.18 -8.24 13.90
N SER A 164 -2.32 -7.06 13.30
CA SER A 164 -3.27 -6.82 12.22
C SER A 164 -2.90 -7.58 10.95
N LEU A 165 -1.61 -7.64 10.62
CA LEU A 165 -1.08 -8.39 9.47
C LEU A 165 -1.29 -9.90 9.66
N GLU A 166 -0.95 -10.41 10.84
CA GLU A 166 -1.09 -11.83 11.18
C GLU A 166 -2.55 -12.26 11.20
N ALA A 167 -3.44 -11.48 11.84
CA ALA A 167 -4.87 -11.75 11.85
C ALA A 167 -5.45 -11.76 10.43
N ALA A 168 -5.06 -10.79 9.59
CA ALA A 168 -5.51 -10.71 8.21
C ALA A 168 -5.10 -11.94 7.38
N ALA A 169 -3.85 -12.40 7.52
CA ALA A 169 -3.40 -13.62 6.85
C ALA A 169 -4.09 -14.88 7.39
N ARG A 170 -4.29 -14.99 8.72
CA ARG A 170 -5.04 -16.10 9.32
C ARG A 170 -6.44 -16.22 8.75
N LEU A 171 -7.16 -15.09 8.67
CA LEU A 171 -8.52 -15.11 8.12
C LEU A 171 -8.51 -15.42 6.61
N ALA A 172 -7.67 -14.73 5.84
CA ALA A 172 -7.71 -14.82 4.39
C ALA A 172 -7.13 -16.11 3.79
N LEU A 173 -6.06 -16.63 4.40
CA LEU A 173 -5.29 -17.75 3.85
C LEU A 173 -5.60 -19.05 4.57
N ASP A 174 -5.75 -18.98 5.89
CA ASP A 174 -5.92 -20.16 6.74
C ASP A 174 -7.40 -20.42 7.05
N LEU A 175 -8.31 -19.48 6.72
CA LEU A 175 -9.73 -19.50 7.08
C LEU A 175 -9.97 -19.60 8.59
N VAL A 176 -9.06 -19.02 9.38
CA VAL A 176 -9.10 -19.05 10.83
C VAL A 176 -9.46 -17.67 11.39
N ASP A 177 -10.58 -17.60 12.11
CA ASP A 177 -10.96 -16.46 12.93
C ASP A 177 -10.17 -16.44 14.26
N ASP A 178 -9.69 -15.26 14.67
CA ASP A 178 -9.05 -15.03 15.97
C ASP A 178 -10.04 -14.46 17.02
N GLY A 179 -11.33 -14.32 16.67
CA GLY A 179 -12.41 -13.72 17.45
C GLY A 179 -12.42 -12.19 17.43
N GLY A 180 -11.36 -11.60 16.91
CA GLY A 180 -11.11 -10.17 16.96
C GLY A 180 -11.95 -9.34 15.99
N TRP A 181 -12.44 -9.94 14.91
CA TRP A 181 -13.13 -9.22 13.85
C TRP A 181 -14.52 -8.71 14.24
N THR A 182 -15.10 -9.21 15.33
CA THR A 182 -16.42 -8.82 15.84
C THR A 182 -16.56 -7.32 16.11
N VAL A 183 -15.45 -6.63 16.42
CA VAL A 183 -15.41 -5.17 16.59
C VAL A 183 -15.83 -4.40 15.32
N LEU A 184 -15.70 -5.02 14.15
CA LEU A 184 -16.12 -4.43 12.88
C LEU A 184 -17.58 -4.73 12.54
N HIS A 185 -18.28 -5.58 13.30
CA HIS A 185 -19.66 -5.94 12.97
C HIS A 185 -20.58 -4.71 13.01
N GLY A 186 -21.28 -4.47 11.91
CA GLY A 186 -22.13 -3.28 11.70
C GLY A 186 -21.36 -2.02 11.28
N ALA A 187 -20.03 -2.10 11.08
CA ALA A 187 -19.25 -0.94 10.66
C ALA A 187 -19.56 -0.53 9.21
N HIS A 188 -19.48 0.78 8.95
CA HIS A 188 -19.49 1.36 7.61
C HIS A 188 -18.05 1.70 7.21
N ALA A 189 -17.52 1.00 6.19
CA ALA A 189 -16.19 1.23 5.66
C ALA A 189 -16.28 1.90 4.29
N THR A 190 -15.70 3.08 4.15
CA THR A 190 -15.50 3.73 2.85
C THR A 190 -14.06 3.53 2.38
N VAL A 191 -13.88 3.04 1.16
CA VAL A 191 -12.56 2.81 0.54
C VAL A 191 -12.36 3.76 -0.62
N PHE A 192 -11.31 4.58 -0.55
CA PHE A 192 -10.87 5.48 -1.61
C PHE A 192 -9.70 4.84 -2.37
N GLU A 193 -9.84 4.65 -3.67
CA GLU A 193 -8.86 3.94 -4.49
C GLU A 193 -8.82 4.47 -5.93
N ASP A 194 -7.65 4.45 -6.57
CA ASP A 194 -7.48 4.76 -7.99
C ASP A 194 -7.31 3.49 -8.84
N SER A 195 -7.29 2.32 -8.19
CA SER A 195 -7.03 1.04 -8.83
C SER A 195 -8.16 0.04 -8.67
N PHE A 196 -8.51 -0.62 -9.78
CA PHE A 196 -9.45 -1.75 -9.80
C PHE A 196 -9.05 -2.88 -8.84
N ARG A 197 -7.73 -3.15 -8.73
CA ARG A 197 -7.20 -4.19 -7.84
C ARG A 197 -7.46 -3.84 -6.38
N GLY A 198 -7.41 -2.57 -6.00
CA GLY A 198 -7.74 -2.10 -4.65
C GLY A 198 -9.21 -2.29 -4.30
N LEU A 199 -10.12 -1.91 -5.20
CA LEU A 199 -11.56 -2.14 -4.97
C LEU A 199 -11.89 -3.64 -4.87
N LYS A 200 -11.27 -4.49 -5.71
CA LYS A 200 -11.40 -5.95 -5.60
C LYS A 200 -10.87 -6.50 -4.27
N SER A 201 -9.74 -6.00 -3.78
CA SER A 201 -9.20 -6.36 -2.48
C SER A 201 -10.18 -6.04 -1.35
N ALA A 202 -10.84 -4.87 -1.41
CA ALA A 202 -11.84 -4.48 -0.43
C ALA A 202 -13.09 -5.37 -0.45
N ARG A 203 -13.59 -5.74 -1.64
CA ARG A 203 -14.69 -6.71 -1.78
C ARG A 203 -14.31 -8.08 -1.24
N ALA A 204 -13.12 -8.57 -1.57
CA ALA A 204 -12.63 -9.85 -1.06
C ALA A 204 -12.49 -9.84 0.47
N ALA A 205 -12.05 -8.73 1.07
CA ALA A 205 -12.00 -8.55 2.52
C ALA A 205 -13.41 -8.58 3.15
N GLN A 206 -14.39 -7.89 2.53
CA GLN A 206 -15.79 -7.97 2.97
C GLN A 206 -16.32 -9.41 2.92
N THR A 207 -16.06 -10.15 1.83
CA THR A 207 -16.46 -11.55 1.70
C THR A 207 -15.82 -12.44 2.78
N ALA A 208 -14.53 -12.23 3.08
CA ALA A 208 -13.84 -12.99 4.14
C ALA A 208 -14.48 -12.73 5.52
N LEU A 209 -14.80 -11.47 5.84
CA LEU A 209 -15.50 -11.11 7.08
C LEU A 209 -16.91 -11.70 7.15
N GLN A 210 -17.66 -11.68 6.04
CA GLN A 210 -18.98 -12.28 5.96
C GLN A 210 -18.94 -13.79 6.21
N GLY A 211 -17.88 -14.47 5.73
CA GLY A 211 -17.66 -15.91 5.95
C GLY A 211 -17.55 -16.30 7.43
N ILE A 212 -17.16 -15.38 8.30
CA ILE A 212 -17.10 -15.56 9.76
C ILE A 212 -18.25 -14.85 10.50
N GLY A 213 -19.30 -14.44 9.80
CA GLY A 213 -20.47 -13.78 10.39
C GLY A 213 -20.29 -12.29 10.74
N VAL A 214 -19.18 -11.68 10.36
CA VAL A 214 -18.94 -10.24 10.55
C VAL A 214 -19.47 -9.48 9.34
N GLN A 215 -20.53 -8.68 9.55
CA GLN A 215 -21.16 -7.90 8.49
C GLN A 215 -20.63 -6.46 8.52
N ILE A 216 -20.14 -5.98 7.39
CA ILE A 216 -19.79 -4.57 7.17
C ILE A 216 -20.51 -4.02 5.96
N THR A 217 -20.86 -2.74 6.00
CA THR A 217 -21.29 -2.00 4.82
C THR A 217 -20.06 -1.41 4.16
N LEU A 218 -19.91 -1.65 2.86
CA LEU A 218 -18.75 -1.22 2.09
C LEU A 218 -19.18 -0.20 1.03
N ASP A 219 -18.68 1.02 1.15
CA ASP A 219 -18.80 2.10 0.17
C ASP A 219 -17.48 2.23 -0.60
N LEU A 220 -17.52 1.99 -1.91
CA LEU A 220 -16.34 1.96 -2.77
C LEU A 220 -16.29 3.22 -3.62
N ARG A 221 -15.23 4.02 -3.47
CA ARG A 221 -15.06 5.29 -4.17
C ARG A 221 -13.78 5.28 -5.00
N GLY A 222 -13.97 5.24 -6.31
CA GLY A 222 -12.91 5.36 -7.29
C GLY A 222 -12.48 6.81 -7.48
N VAL A 223 -11.18 7.10 -7.47
CA VAL A 223 -10.63 8.44 -7.79
C VAL A 223 -9.89 8.35 -9.11
N MET A 224 -10.52 8.80 -10.20
CA MET A 224 -10.00 8.63 -11.55
C MET A 224 -10.60 9.63 -12.54
N THR A 225 -9.75 10.22 -13.38
CA THR A 225 -10.18 11.07 -14.51
C THR A 225 -10.11 10.36 -15.86
N LEU A 226 -9.35 9.27 -15.98
CA LEU A 226 -9.17 8.55 -17.23
C LEU A 226 -10.35 7.60 -17.51
N PRO A 227 -11.12 7.79 -18.59
CA PRO A 227 -12.37 7.03 -18.83
C PRO A 227 -12.21 5.51 -18.88
N ALA A 228 -11.09 5.01 -19.41
CA ALA A 228 -10.82 3.57 -19.47
C ALA A 228 -10.62 2.96 -18.07
N LYS A 229 -9.93 3.67 -17.17
CA LYS A 229 -9.72 3.22 -15.78
C LYS A 229 -10.97 3.44 -14.92
N ALA A 230 -11.73 4.51 -15.17
CA ALA A 230 -13.00 4.77 -14.50
C ALA A 230 -13.99 3.60 -14.69
N ARG A 231 -14.17 3.15 -15.94
CA ARG A 231 -15.03 1.98 -16.24
C ARG A 231 -14.63 0.73 -15.47
N ALA A 232 -13.33 0.44 -15.36
CA ALA A 232 -12.88 -0.70 -14.58
C ALA A 232 -13.23 -0.56 -13.08
N LEU A 233 -13.15 0.64 -12.51
CA LEU A 233 -13.55 0.91 -11.12
C LEU A 233 -15.07 0.75 -10.92
N GLU A 234 -15.87 1.20 -11.89
CA GLU A 234 -17.33 1.02 -11.89
C GLU A 234 -17.72 -0.47 -11.99
N GLU A 235 -17.04 -1.24 -12.83
CA GLU A 235 -17.21 -2.70 -12.94
C GLU A 235 -16.85 -3.44 -11.64
N ALA A 236 -15.97 -2.88 -10.80
CA ALA A 236 -15.72 -3.38 -9.44
C ALA A 236 -16.78 -2.95 -8.40
N GLY A 237 -17.82 -2.24 -8.84
CA GLY A 237 -18.91 -1.73 -8.01
C GLY A 237 -18.52 -0.49 -7.19
N GLY A 238 -17.60 0.33 -7.71
CA GLY A 238 -17.24 1.63 -7.13
C GLY A 238 -17.93 2.79 -7.83
N THR A 239 -18.25 3.84 -7.07
CA THR A 239 -18.66 5.14 -7.62
C THR A 239 -17.41 5.94 -7.95
N VAL A 240 -17.30 6.46 -9.17
CA VAL A 240 -16.08 7.17 -9.61
C VAL A 240 -16.23 8.68 -9.48
N TYR A 241 -15.17 9.30 -8.95
CA TYR A 241 -15.01 10.73 -8.76
C TYR A 241 -13.73 11.19 -9.44
N PRO A 242 -13.67 12.45 -9.92
CA PRO A 242 -12.49 12.97 -10.61
C PRO A 242 -11.30 13.22 -9.66
N ASP A 243 -11.58 13.45 -8.38
CA ASP A 243 -10.57 13.74 -7.35
C ASP A 243 -11.00 13.19 -5.98
N PHE A 244 -10.06 13.23 -5.02
CA PHE A 244 -10.30 12.77 -3.66
C PHE A 244 -11.32 13.64 -2.92
N LEU A 245 -11.35 14.95 -3.19
CA LEU A 245 -12.22 15.87 -2.47
C LEU A 245 -13.69 15.54 -2.72
N GLY A 246 -14.07 15.42 -4.00
CA GLY A 246 -15.41 14.98 -4.40
C GLY A 246 -15.71 13.58 -3.88
N ALA A 247 -14.74 12.67 -3.92
CA ALA A 247 -14.90 11.34 -3.35
C ALA A 247 -15.17 11.38 -1.85
N ALA A 248 -14.57 12.29 -1.08
CA ALA A 248 -14.69 12.30 0.38
C ALA A 248 -15.91 13.07 0.90
N GLN A 249 -16.63 13.80 0.04
CA GLN A 249 -17.87 14.50 0.41
C GLN A 249 -18.92 13.53 0.97
N GLY A 250 -19.56 13.92 2.07
CA GLY A 250 -20.54 13.10 2.78
C GLY A 250 -19.95 11.93 3.60
N VAL A 251 -18.62 11.79 3.63
CA VAL A 251 -17.90 10.83 4.48
C VAL A 251 -17.13 11.57 5.57
N VAL A 252 -16.36 12.57 5.14
CA VAL A 252 -15.60 13.43 6.04
C VAL A 252 -16.35 14.74 6.20
N ASP A 253 -16.94 14.95 7.37
CA ASP A 253 -17.68 16.19 7.66
C ASP A 253 -16.79 17.41 7.44
N GLY A 254 -17.30 18.48 6.82
CA GLY A 254 -16.55 19.72 6.63
C GLY A 254 -15.30 19.59 5.74
N ILE A 255 -15.25 18.58 4.86
CA ILE A 255 -14.21 18.47 3.83
C ILE A 255 -14.57 19.40 2.66
N GLY A 256 -13.69 20.38 2.39
CA GLY A 256 -13.89 21.48 1.44
C GLY A 256 -12.72 22.44 1.46
#